data_AF-A0A959F187-F1
#
_entry.id   AF-A0A959F187-F1
#
_cell.length_a   1.000
_cell.length_b   1.000
_cell.length_c   1.000
_cell.angle_alpha   90.00
_cell.angle_beta   90.00
_cell.angle_gamma   90.00
#
_symmetry.space_group_name_H-M   'P 1'
#
loop_
_entity.id
_entity.type
_entity.pdbx_description
1 polymer ?
#
loop_
_entity_poly.entity_id
_entity_poly.type
_entity_poly.pdbx_seq_one_letter_code
_entity_poly.pdbx_strand_id
1 'polypeptide(L)'
;MDVVTGLDQPTGLTIVQNEMYITEWTKISKLDLTQPNPTPTDVITGLSQPVDPTVIGDFLYICEYSFGRVSKLDLAQPNPTLQTVVSGLSGPNGLALKGDTLYIAESLGNQIVKISLSSPNPIPTLVVAGLSFPKGMNINGNFMYITET
;
A
#
# COMPACT_ATOMS: atom_id res chain seq x y z
N MET A 1 25.05 6.72 9.67
CA MET A 1 24.66 5.78 10.74
C MET A 1 23.35 5.19 10.30
N ASP A 2 23.30 3.88 10.09
CA ASP A 2 22.03 3.22 9.83
C ASP A 2 21.23 3.25 11.14
N VAL A 3 20.01 3.78 11.09
CA VAL A 3 19.20 4.00 12.31
C VAL A 3 18.38 2.76 12.67
N VAL A 4 18.23 1.81 11.74
CA VAL A 4 17.47 0.57 11.92
C VAL A 4 18.14 -0.55 11.11
N THR A 5 18.40 -1.70 11.73
CA THR A 5 18.91 -2.90 11.05
C THR A 5 17.88 -4.03 11.06
N GLY A 6 18.03 -5.04 10.20
CA GLY A 6 17.17 -6.22 10.17
C GLY A 6 15.97 -6.15 9.20
N LEU A 7 15.91 -5.13 8.35
CA LEU A 7 14.94 -5.04 7.25
C LEU A 7 15.43 -5.83 6.02
N ASP A 8 14.51 -6.53 5.36
CA ASP A 8 14.70 -7.28 4.13
C ASP A 8 14.10 -6.52 2.94
N GLN A 9 14.96 -5.79 2.23
CA GLN A 9 14.61 -5.01 1.03
C GLN A 9 13.35 -4.15 1.22
N PRO A 10 13.39 -3.13 2.10
CA PRO A 10 12.25 -2.27 2.34
C PRO A 10 11.83 -1.54 1.06
N THR A 11 10.54 -1.57 0.75
CA THR A 11 9.95 -1.03 -0.49
C THR A 11 9.09 0.21 -0.25
N GLY A 12 8.62 0.43 0.97
CA GLY A 12 7.74 1.53 1.33
C GLY A 12 7.60 1.64 2.84
N LEU A 13 7.21 2.83 3.31
CA LEU A 13 6.95 3.07 4.72
C LEU A 13 5.80 4.06 4.92
N THR A 14 5.16 3.96 6.06
CA THR A 14 4.20 4.94 6.54
C THR A 14 4.27 5.04 8.07
N ILE A 15 3.83 6.17 8.61
CA ILE A 15 3.83 6.42 10.06
C ILE A 15 2.40 6.65 10.50
N VAL A 16 1.97 5.92 11.53
CA VAL A 16 0.70 6.10 12.22
C VAL A 16 1.00 6.34 13.69
N GLN A 17 0.68 7.54 14.17
CA GLN A 17 0.99 7.95 15.54
C GLN A 17 2.50 7.81 15.84
N ASN A 18 2.88 6.87 16.71
CA ASN A 18 4.25 6.58 17.10
C ASN A 18 4.77 5.27 16.51
N GLU A 19 4.02 4.61 15.62
CA GLU A 19 4.44 3.39 14.94
C GLU A 19 4.78 3.68 13.48
N MET A 20 5.93 3.18 13.01
CA MET A 20 6.26 3.16 11.59
C MET A 20 6.01 1.75 11.06
N TYR A 21 5.24 1.63 9.98
CA TYR A 21 5.02 0.40 9.25
C TYR A 21 5.86 0.42 7.98
N ILE A 22 6.54 -0.69 7.70
CA ILE A 22 7.48 -0.82 6.59
C ILE A 22 7.07 -2.04 5.78
N THR A 23 6.80 -1.86 4.49
CA THR A 23 6.68 -2.99 3.57
C THR A 23 8.08 -3.43 3.15
N GLU A 24 8.30 -4.73 3.20
CA GLU A 24 9.54 -5.44 2.86
C GLU A 24 9.21 -6.53 1.85
N TRP A 25 10.21 -7.17 1.23
CA TRP A 25 9.99 -8.05 0.08
C TRP A 25 8.89 -9.11 0.25
N THR A 26 8.74 -9.65 1.47
CA THR A 26 7.77 -10.71 1.80
C THR A 26 6.92 -10.45 3.05
N LYS A 27 7.02 -9.26 3.66
CA LYS A 27 6.41 -8.96 4.95
C LYS A 27 6.10 -7.48 5.16
N ILE A 28 5.37 -7.19 6.22
CA ILE A 28 5.27 -5.86 6.82
C ILE A 28 5.86 -5.97 8.21
N SER A 29 6.83 -5.12 8.52
CA SER A 29 7.32 -4.93 9.89
C SER A 29 6.86 -3.60 10.45
N LYS A 30 6.92 -3.47 11.78
CA LYS A 30 6.70 -2.20 12.46
C LYS A 30 7.81 -1.84 13.43
N LEU A 31 7.94 -0.55 13.71
CA LEU A 31 8.85 0.04 14.71
C LEU A 31 8.06 0.94 15.66
N ASP A 32 8.33 0.84 16.97
CA ASP A 32 7.87 1.82 17.95
C ASP A 32 8.88 2.98 18.03
N LEU A 33 8.50 4.12 17.46
CA LEU A 33 9.32 5.33 17.39
C LEU A 33 9.49 6.05 18.74
N THR A 34 8.84 5.60 19.81
CA THR A 34 9.09 6.12 21.17
C THR A 34 10.35 5.52 21.80
N GLN A 35 10.82 4.37 21.29
CA GLN A 35 12.01 3.73 21.81
C GLN A 35 13.27 4.45 21.33
N PRO A 36 14.29 4.64 22.18
CA PRO A 36 15.55 5.28 21.78
C PRO A 36 16.33 4.46 20.74
N ASN A 37 16.14 3.14 20.71
CA ASN A 37 16.74 2.21 19.75
C ASN A 37 15.66 1.22 19.27
N PRO A 38 14.79 1.62 18.34
CA PRO A 38 13.68 0.80 17.91
C PRO A 38 14.16 -0.40 17.08
N THR A 39 13.59 -1.58 17.32
CA THR A 39 13.87 -2.81 16.56
C THR A 39 12.64 -3.25 15.79
N PRO A 40 12.75 -3.62 14.49
CA PRO A 40 11.60 -4.05 13.71
C PRO A 40 10.95 -5.31 14.30
N THR A 41 9.63 -5.37 14.31
CA THR A 41 8.86 -6.58 14.60
C THR A 41 7.93 -6.89 13.44
N ASP A 42 7.89 -8.14 12.99
CA ASP A 42 7.00 -8.59 11.93
C ASP A 42 5.53 -8.44 12.36
N VAL A 43 4.70 -7.83 11.50
CA VAL A 43 3.25 -7.67 11.66
C VAL A 43 2.51 -8.68 10.82
N ILE A 44 2.93 -8.82 9.55
CA ILE A 44 2.36 -9.74 8.57
C ILE A 44 3.52 -10.36 7.79
N THR A 45 3.44 -11.66 7.51
CA THR A 45 4.38 -12.39 6.66
C THR A 45 3.64 -13.09 5.51
N GLY A 46 4.39 -13.61 4.53
CA GLY A 46 3.81 -14.33 3.39
C GLY A 46 3.22 -13.41 2.30
N LEU A 47 3.65 -12.16 2.27
CA LEU A 47 3.35 -11.21 1.21
C LEU A 47 4.23 -11.47 -0.01
N SER A 48 3.83 -10.93 -1.17
CA SER A 48 4.63 -11.00 -2.40
C SER A 48 4.83 -9.61 -2.97
N GLN A 49 6.04 -9.07 -2.74
CA GLN A 49 6.42 -7.72 -3.13
C GLN A 49 5.37 -6.68 -2.70
N PRO A 50 5.04 -6.58 -1.40
CA PRO A 50 4.15 -5.55 -0.93
C PRO A 50 4.80 -4.19 -1.15
N VAL A 51 4.01 -3.24 -1.64
CA VAL A 51 4.43 -1.87 -1.93
C VAL A 51 3.34 -0.89 -1.50
N ASP A 52 3.74 0.37 -1.35
CA ASP A 52 2.90 1.52 -1.06
C ASP A 52 1.94 1.36 0.15
N PRO A 53 2.48 1.22 1.37
CA PRO A 53 1.67 1.19 2.59
C PRO A 53 0.93 2.52 2.79
N THR A 54 -0.39 2.51 2.62
CA THR A 54 -1.25 3.70 2.69
C THR A 54 -2.29 3.55 3.79
N VAL A 55 -2.35 4.52 4.69
CA VAL A 55 -3.29 4.53 5.82
C VAL A 55 -4.60 5.19 5.37
N ILE A 56 -5.71 4.47 5.51
CA ILE A 56 -7.05 4.94 5.15
C ILE A 56 -8.00 4.61 6.29
N GLY A 57 -8.38 5.64 7.05
CA GLY A 57 -9.11 5.46 8.31
C GLY A 57 -8.29 4.61 9.28
N ASP A 58 -8.91 3.57 9.82
CA ASP A 58 -8.30 2.67 10.81
C ASP A 58 -7.54 1.49 10.17
N PHE A 59 -7.38 1.49 8.84
CA PHE A 59 -6.76 0.38 8.12
C PHE A 59 -5.50 0.81 7.38
N LEU A 60 -4.52 -0.10 7.33
CA LEU A 60 -3.38 -0.01 6.43
C LEU A 60 -3.68 -0.81 5.17
N TYR A 61 -3.71 -0.12 4.03
CA TYR A 61 -3.84 -0.72 2.71
C TYR A 61 -2.45 -0.89 2.10
N ILE A 62 -2.26 -1.99 1.37
CA ILE A 62 -1.02 -2.33 0.70
C ILE A 62 -1.32 -2.89 -0.68
N CYS A 63 -0.48 -2.56 -1.66
CA CYS A 63 -0.46 -3.25 -2.95
C CYS A 63 0.41 -4.50 -2.84
N GLU A 64 -0.10 -5.66 -3.24
CA GLU A 64 0.71 -6.88 -3.41
C GLU A 64 1.02 -7.02 -4.89
N TYR A 65 2.14 -6.42 -5.31
CA TYR A 65 2.49 -6.21 -6.71
C TYR A 65 2.42 -7.51 -7.51
N SER A 66 3.10 -8.56 -7.03
CA SER A 66 3.18 -9.85 -7.73
C SER A 66 1.90 -10.68 -7.63
N PHE A 67 1.08 -10.50 -6.59
CA PHE A 67 -0.21 -11.17 -6.47
C PHE A 67 -1.35 -10.46 -7.20
N GLY A 68 -1.13 -9.25 -7.73
CA GLY A 68 -2.15 -8.55 -8.50
C GLY A 68 -3.38 -8.19 -7.65
N ARG A 69 -3.16 -7.76 -6.40
CA ARG A 69 -4.25 -7.39 -5.48
C ARG A 69 -3.87 -6.24 -4.57
N VAL A 70 -4.90 -5.58 -4.02
CA VAL A 70 -4.78 -4.69 -2.86
C VAL A 70 -5.37 -5.43 -1.68
N SER A 71 -4.65 -5.43 -0.57
CA SER A 71 -5.13 -5.96 0.70
C SER A 71 -5.08 -4.89 1.78
N LYS A 72 -5.78 -5.13 2.88
CA LYS A 72 -5.76 -4.26 4.05
C LYS A 72 -5.64 -5.05 5.33
N LEU A 73 -5.20 -4.38 6.38
CA LEU A 73 -5.21 -4.88 7.75
C LEU A 73 -5.71 -3.80 8.70
N ASP A 74 -6.35 -4.21 9.79
CA ASP A 74 -6.87 -3.32 10.85
C ASP A 74 -5.73 -2.93 11.80
N LEU A 75 -5.45 -1.63 11.92
CA LEU A 75 -4.36 -1.11 12.75
C LEU A 75 -4.65 -1.19 14.26
N ALA A 76 -5.93 -1.33 14.65
CA ALA A 76 -6.31 -1.49 16.06
C ALA A 76 -6.14 -2.92 16.57
N GLN A 77 -5.96 -3.91 15.67
CA GLN A 77 -5.78 -5.30 16.06
C GLN A 77 -4.31 -5.57 16.45
N PRO A 78 -4.04 -6.13 17.63
CA PRO A 78 -2.67 -6.44 18.05
C PRO A 78 -2.00 -7.52 17.19
N ASN A 79 -2.81 -8.44 16.65
CA ASN A 79 -2.38 -9.49 15.73
C ASN A 79 -3.29 -9.45 14.49
N PRO A 80 -3.09 -8.47 13.60
CA PRO A 80 -3.98 -8.27 12.48
C PRO A 80 -3.86 -9.41 11.46
N THR A 81 -4.91 -9.61 10.69
CA THR A 81 -4.89 -10.49 9.51
C THR A 81 -5.10 -9.66 8.26
N LEU A 82 -4.55 -10.12 7.13
CA LEU A 82 -4.80 -9.49 5.85
C LEU A 82 -6.16 -9.88 5.29
N GLN A 83 -6.85 -8.87 4.77
CA GLN A 83 -8.08 -9.01 4.02
C GLN A 83 -7.87 -8.46 2.62
N THR A 84 -8.15 -9.26 1.59
CA THR A 84 -8.11 -8.77 0.20
C THR A 84 -9.27 -7.80 -0.02
N VAL A 85 -8.95 -6.63 -0.56
CA VAL A 85 -9.91 -5.57 -0.91
C VAL A 85 -10.37 -5.75 -2.35
N VAL A 86 -9.42 -5.95 -3.25
CA VAL A 86 -9.67 -6.17 -4.68
C VAL A 86 -8.53 -7.01 -5.27
N SER A 87 -8.85 -7.84 -6.26
CA SER A 87 -7.89 -8.69 -6.97
C SER A 87 -8.07 -8.58 -8.49
N GLY A 88 -7.23 -9.28 -9.25
CA GLY A 88 -7.25 -9.25 -10.71
C GLY A 88 -6.59 -8.01 -11.29
N LEU A 89 -5.69 -7.38 -10.52
CA LEU A 89 -4.93 -6.21 -10.94
C LEU A 89 -3.61 -6.59 -11.62
N SER A 90 -3.13 -5.75 -12.53
CA SER A 90 -1.89 -5.93 -13.27
C SER A 90 -0.74 -5.13 -12.64
N GLY A 91 -0.06 -5.73 -11.66
CA GLY A 91 1.08 -5.11 -10.96
C GLY A 91 0.71 -3.82 -10.23
N PRO A 92 -0.22 -3.85 -9.25
CA PRO A 92 -0.59 -2.66 -8.49
C PRO A 92 0.61 -2.13 -7.72
N ASN A 93 0.85 -0.83 -7.77
CA ASN A 93 2.07 -0.22 -7.25
C ASN A 93 1.88 1.10 -6.50
N GLY A 94 0.74 1.76 -6.68
CA GLY A 94 0.45 3.01 -5.99
C GLY A 94 -1.03 3.18 -5.72
N LEU A 95 -1.34 3.85 -4.62
CA LEU A 95 -2.67 4.10 -4.11
C LEU A 95 -2.86 5.61 -3.90
N ALA A 96 -4.06 6.09 -4.22
CA ALA A 96 -4.48 7.44 -3.84
C ALA A 96 -5.98 7.46 -3.55
N LEU A 97 -6.38 8.14 -2.48
CA LEU A 97 -7.78 8.21 -2.05
C LEU A 97 -8.39 9.58 -2.33
N LYS A 98 -9.61 9.61 -2.86
CA LYS A 98 -10.47 10.81 -2.91
C LYS A 98 -11.89 10.44 -2.48
N GLY A 99 -12.30 10.88 -1.30
CA GLY A 99 -13.57 10.46 -0.70
C GLY A 99 -13.57 8.94 -0.49
N ASP A 100 -14.57 8.25 -1.03
CA ASP A 100 -14.68 6.78 -1.00
C ASP A 100 -13.98 6.08 -2.19
N THR A 101 -13.44 6.86 -3.14
CA THR A 101 -12.82 6.30 -4.35
C THR A 101 -11.32 6.08 -4.13
N LEU A 102 -10.89 4.82 -4.17
CA LEU A 102 -9.49 4.45 -4.19
C LEU A 102 -9.03 4.30 -5.64
N TYR A 103 -8.02 5.07 -6.02
CA TYR A 103 -7.32 4.97 -7.29
C TYR A 103 -6.09 4.11 -7.13
N ILE A 104 -5.83 3.25 -8.12
CA ILE A 104 -4.78 2.26 -8.10
C ILE A 104 -3.98 2.37 -9.39
N ALA A 105 -2.67 2.56 -9.26
CA ALA A 105 -1.72 2.52 -10.38
C ALA A 105 -1.35 1.06 -10.65
N GLU A 106 -1.65 0.59 -11.85
CA GLU A 106 -1.27 -0.73 -12.34
C GLU A 106 -0.04 -0.58 -13.24
N SER A 107 1.15 -0.78 -12.67
CA SER A 107 2.41 -0.57 -13.40
C SER A 107 2.53 -1.48 -14.61
N LEU A 108 2.17 -2.76 -14.48
CA LEU A 108 2.20 -3.70 -15.60
C LEU A 108 1.03 -3.51 -16.56
N GLY A 109 -0.08 -2.97 -16.06
CA GLY A 109 -1.24 -2.59 -16.87
C GLY A 109 -1.06 -1.29 -17.63
N ASN A 110 -0.04 -0.48 -17.31
CA ASN A 110 0.19 0.84 -17.91
C ASN A 110 -1.06 1.76 -17.80
N GLN A 111 -1.74 1.68 -16.67
CA GLN A 111 -3.04 2.31 -16.46
C GLN A 111 -3.30 2.69 -15.00
N ILE A 112 -4.26 3.58 -14.79
CA ILE A 112 -4.89 3.84 -13.49
C ILE A 112 -6.31 3.28 -13.53
N VAL A 113 -6.65 2.47 -12.53
CA VAL A 113 -8.02 2.04 -12.26
C VAL A 113 -8.53 2.65 -10.96
N LYS A 114 -9.83 2.59 -10.73
CA LYS A 114 -10.44 2.97 -9.46
C LYS A 114 -11.44 1.94 -8.96
N ILE A 115 -11.62 1.92 -7.65
CA ILE A 115 -12.68 1.18 -6.96
C ILE A 115 -13.40 2.08 -5.95
N SER A 116 -14.60 1.67 -5.54
CA SER A 116 -15.34 2.27 -4.41
C SER A 116 -15.12 1.43 -3.16
N LEU A 117 -14.65 2.03 -2.07
CA LEU A 117 -14.40 1.32 -0.81
C LEU A 117 -15.69 1.01 -0.02
N SER A 118 -16.80 1.67 -0.35
CA SER A 118 -18.15 1.35 0.16
C SER A 118 -18.77 0.12 -0.51
N SER A 119 -18.20 -0.38 -1.61
CA SER A 119 -18.67 -1.62 -2.22
C SER A 119 -18.08 -2.82 -1.48
N PRO A 120 -18.89 -3.82 -1.07
CA PRO A 120 -18.36 -5.05 -0.46
C PRO A 120 -17.59 -5.91 -1.48
N ASN A 121 -17.86 -5.75 -2.77
CA ASN A 121 -17.16 -6.41 -3.87
C ASN A 121 -16.79 -5.36 -4.92
N PRO A 122 -15.73 -4.58 -4.69
CA PRO A 122 -15.33 -3.53 -5.62
C PRO A 122 -14.87 -4.13 -6.95
N ILE A 123 -15.28 -3.51 -8.06
CA ILE A 123 -14.85 -3.87 -9.41
C ILE A 123 -13.93 -2.75 -9.92
N PRO A 124 -12.68 -3.06 -10.33
CA PRO A 124 -11.80 -2.08 -10.95
C PRO A 124 -12.41 -1.48 -12.21
N THR A 125 -12.38 -0.15 -12.31
CA THR A 125 -12.82 0.58 -13.51
C THR A 125 -11.68 1.44 -14.04
N LEU A 126 -11.43 1.38 -15.34
CA LEU A 126 -10.38 2.17 -15.99
C LEU A 126 -10.64 3.67 -15.83
N VAL A 127 -9.58 4.41 -15.50
CA VAL A 127 -9.59 5.88 -15.40
C VAL A 127 -8.69 6.48 -16.48
N VAL A 128 -7.45 5.98 -16.59
CA VAL A 128 -6.45 6.44 -17.55
C VAL A 128 -5.71 5.23 -18.10
N ALA A 129 -5.43 5.19 -19.39
CA ALA A 129 -4.62 4.17 -20.05
C ALA A 129 -3.43 4.81 -20.79
N GLY A 130 -2.45 3.99 -21.17
CA GLY A 130 -1.32 4.43 -22.00
C GLY A 130 -0.24 5.15 -21.22
N LEU A 131 -0.14 4.90 -19.91
CA LEU A 131 0.94 5.38 -19.06
C LEU A 131 2.19 4.50 -19.24
N SER A 132 3.35 4.99 -18.82
CA SER A 132 4.60 4.24 -18.78
C SER A 132 4.90 3.82 -17.34
N PHE A 133 4.53 2.59 -16.99
CA PHE A 133 4.86 1.96 -15.72
C PHE A 133 4.54 2.87 -14.49
N PRO A 134 3.27 3.32 -14.33
CA PRO A 134 2.90 4.26 -13.28
C PRO A 134 3.15 3.67 -11.88
N LYS A 135 3.65 4.50 -10.97
CA LYS A 135 4.00 4.13 -9.59
C LYS A 135 3.21 4.96 -8.58
N GLY A 136 3.88 5.89 -7.89
CA GLY A 136 3.26 6.75 -6.89
C GLY A 136 2.20 7.68 -7.49
N MET A 137 1.17 7.92 -6.69
CA MET A 137 0.10 8.85 -7.02
C MET A 137 -0.22 9.76 -5.83
N ASN A 138 -0.63 10.99 -6.13
CA ASN A 138 -1.19 11.89 -5.13
C ASN A 138 -2.35 12.68 -5.73
N ILE A 139 -3.37 12.97 -4.91
CA ILE A 139 -4.53 13.76 -5.33
C ILE A 139 -4.57 15.04 -4.50
N ASN A 140 -4.56 16.19 -5.18
CA ASN A 140 -4.75 17.50 -4.58
C ASN A 140 -5.92 18.22 -5.27
N GLY A 141 -7.03 18.34 -4.56
CA GLY A 141 -8.27 18.91 -5.10
C GLY A 141 -8.77 18.11 -6.30
N ASN A 142 -8.71 18.72 -7.49
CA ASN A 142 -9.15 18.10 -8.74
C ASN A 142 -7.99 17.55 -9.59
N PHE A 143 -6.76 17.70 -9.13
CA PHE A 143 -5.57 17.21 -9.85
C PHE A 143 -5.06 15.92 -9.24
N MET A 144 -4.76 14.96 -10.11
CA MET A 144 -4.01 13.76 -9.78
C MET A 144 -2.61 13.90 -10.38
N TYR A 145 -1.59 13.68 -9.55
CA TYR A 145 -0.19 13.65 -9.93
C TYR A 145 0.27 12.20 -9.91
N ILE A 146 0.97 11.78 -10.96
CA ILE A 146 1.39 10.40 -11.18
C ILE A 146 2.89 10.42 -11.51
N THR A 147 3.65 9.51 -10.92
CA THR A 147 5.05 9.26 -11.32
C THR A 147 5.12 8.05 -12.25
N GLU A 148 5.93 8.16 -13.30
CA GLU A 148 6.12 7.16 -14.36
C GLU A 148 7.62 6.86 -14.53
N THR A 149 7.96 5.77 -15.24
CA THR A 149 9.34 5.44 -15.63
C THR A 149 9.46 5.00 -17.07
#